data_AF-M3G676-F1
#
_entry.id   AF-M3G676-F1
#
_cell.length_a   1.000
_cell.length_b   1.000
_cell.length_c   1.000
_cell.angle_alpha   90.00
_cell.angle_beta   90.00
_cell.angle_gamma   90.00
#
_symmetry.space_group_name_H-M   'P 1'
#
loop_
_entity.id
_entity.type
_entity.pdbx_description
1 polymer ?
#
loop_
_entity_poly.entity_id
_entity_poly.type
_entity_poly.pdbx_seq_one_letter_code
_entity_poly.pdbx_strand_id
1 'polypeptide(L)'
;MAEFDKTKRSIGVNNLDDKARKEMFNKFQSAGGKVVSEKDPKKEESASGRQPNIRQGQRSQAGGKGTGSTRSGASSARGGSVSKGPNPKDRKAIEDEMGNFINRLSVRLKCWMGRVTGFSSSDLLPSFLSEFNLSGKKSLLELNFVGNDILGNPAYAGKIAKELDAQNPIYIELLGRMHKIYDNEEVNQIIEPHNAAPDLPVAISRVKDPLYSIFRKLYYVYPFQGSYVKAINLGYSALEKLEGKPTTIYNTKKKRALQEFDYLFGTLFEKFYLVVLRNENKNIPLLSNSMEAVLGILPEEKPGHRQQGEELDEISGGAVPEENAPVEEKKRKTIRKILSVKNSNTV
;
A
#
# COMPACT_ATOMS: atom_id res chain seq x y z
N MET A 1 31.39 -0.46 -3.18
CA MET A 1 31.29 -0.09 -1.75
C MET A 1 30.80 -1.31 -1.00
N ALA A 2 31.67 -1.92 -0.20
CA ALA A 2 31.39 -3.18 0.49
C ALA A 2 30.35 -2.96 1.60
N GLU A 3 29.50 -3.95 1.85
CA GLU A 3 28.41 -3.91 2.83
C GLU A 3 28.88 -3.54 4.25
N PHE A 4 30.16 -3.82 4.56
CA PHE A 4 30.83 -3.42 5.80
C PHE A 4 30.82 -1.91 6.04
N ASP A 5 30.95 -1.08 5.01
CA ASP A 5 30.98 0.37 5.17
C ASP A 5 29.59 0.95 5.48
N LYS A 6 28.52 0.31 5.00
CA LYS A 6 27.14 0.72 5.30
C LYS A 6 26.79 0.43 6.76
N THR A 7 27.18 -0.74 7.28
CA THR A 7 26.94 -1.13 8.67
C THR A 7 27.78 -0.32 9.66
N LYS A 8 29.05 -0.03 9.33
CA LYS A 8 29.90 0.88 10.15
C LYS A 8 29.32 2.29 10.24
N ARG A 9 28.74 2.78 9.15
CA ARG A 9 28.10 4.11 9.08
C ARG A 9 26.75 4.15 9.79
N SER A 10 25.94 3.07 9.73
CA SER A 10 24.64 3.01 10.42
C SER A 10 24.75 2.88 11.93
N ILE A 11 25.81 2.22 12.43
CA ILE A 11 26.08 2.09 13.87
C ILE A 11 26.76 3.34 14.43
N GLY A 12 27.21 4.26 13.56
CA GLY A 12 27.83 5.52 14.00
C GLY A 12 29.16 5.30 14.73
N VAL A 13 29.91 4.26 14.38
CA VAL A 13 31.12 3.81 15.11
C VAL A 13 32.18 4.92 15.22
N ASN A 14 32.22 5.83 14.25
CA ASN A 14 33.16 6.95 14.21
C ASN A 14 32.87 8.06 15.24
N ASN A 15 31.68 8.07 15.84
CA ASN A 15 31.26 9.08 16.84
C ASN A 15 31.11 8.49 18.25
N LEU A 16 31.55 7.23 18.47
CA LEU A 16 31.47 6.58 19.77
C LEU A 16 32.79 6.74 20.53
N ASP A 17 32.67 7.16 21.79
CA ASP A 17 33.77 7.22 22.76
C ASP A 17 34.30 5.81 23.06
N ASP A 18 35.59 5.70 23.41
CA ASP A 18 36.31 4.43 23.50
C ASP A 18 35.71 3.49 24.56
N LYS A 19 35.11 4.06 25.61
CA LYS A 19 34.39 3.32 26.65
C LYS A 19 33.10 2.68 26.12
N ALA A 20 32.31 3.41 25.33
CA ALA A 20 31.08 2.91 24.71
C ALA A 20 31.38 1.83 23.65
N ARG A 21 32.49 1.97 22.92
CA ARG A 21 32.95 0.97 21.96
C ARG A 21 33.29 -0.36 22.64
N LYS A 22 33.91 -0.32 23.82
CA LYS A 22 34.27 -1.51 24.61
C LYS A 22 33.03 -2.22 25.19
N GLU A 23 32.03 -1.47 25.63
CA GLU A 23 30.77 -2.05 26.12
C GLU A 23 29.96 -2.73 25.01
N MET A 24 29.88 -2.11 23.82
CA MET A 24 29.24 -2.70 22.64
C MET A 24 29.95 -3.99 22.21
N PHE A 25 31.29 -3.99 22.24
CA PHE A 25 32.10 -5.17 21.92
C PHE A 25 31.84 -6.32 22.89
N ASN A 26 31.83 -6.04 24.20
CA ASN A 26 31.58 -7.06 25.22
C ASN A 26 30.16 -7.63 25.12
N LYS A 27 29.15 -6.79 24.84
CA LYS A 27 27.77 -7.24 24.60
C LYS A 27 27.65 -8.12 23.36
N PHE A 28 28.38 -7.78 22.29
CA PHE A 28 28.41 -8.57 21.06
C PHE A 28 29.06 -9.95 21.28
N GLN A 29 30.16 -10.01 22.02
CA GLN A 29 30.85 -11.26 22.32
C GLN A 29 30.04 -12.14 23.31
N SER A 30 29.39 -11.53 24.31
CA SER A 30 28.52 -12.26 25.25
C SER A 30 27.26 -12.83 24.60
N ALA A 31 26.78 -12.23 23.51
CA ALA A 31 25.67 -12.74 22.71
C ALA A 31 26.09 -13.85 21.72
N GLY A 32 27.34 -14.33 21.81
CA GLY A 32 27.87 -15.39 20.95
C GLY A 32 28.39 -14.91 19.58
N GLY A 33 28.58 -13.61 19.39
CA GLY A 33 29.14 -13.04 18.16
C GLY A 33 30.61 -13.39 17.98
N LYS A 34 30.96 -14.03 16.85
CA LYS A 34 32.35 -14.35 16.50
C LYS A 34 32.97 -13.21 15.70
N VAL A 35 34.02 -12.58 16.24
CA VAL A 35 34.78 -11.53 15.56
C VAL A 35 35.74 -12.17 14.57
N VAL A 36 35.52 -11.98 13.28
CA VAL A 36 36.43 -12.43 12.22
C VAL A 36 37.29 -11.25 11.82
N SER A 37 38.61 -11.36 12.02
CA SER A 37 39.55 -10.34 11.55
C SER A 37 39.80 -10.53 10.05
N GLU A 38 39.89 -9.43 9.29
CA GLU A 38 40.09 -9.44 7.83
C GLU A 38 41.48 -9.94 7.38
N LYS A 39 42.28 -10.54 8.28
CA LYS A 39 43.69 -10.90 8.02
C LYS A 39 44.02 -12.39 7.97
N ASP A 40 43.04 -13.29 7.99
CA ASP A 40 43.31 -14.73 7.80
C ASP A 40 42.75 -15.23 6.46
N PRO A 41 43.60 -15.58 5.48
CA PRO A 41 43.15 -16.22 4.25
C PRO A 41 42.87 -17.71 4.50
N LYS A 42 42.02 -18.25 3.64
CA LYS A 42 41.64 -19.67 3.48
C LYS A 42 42.71 -20.66 3.97
N LYS A 43 42.30 -21.59 4.83
CA LYS A 43 42.99 -22.85 5.08
C LYS A 43 42.11 -24.02 4.69
N GLU A 44 42.56 -24.74 3.66
CA GLU A 44 42.17 -26.10 3.32
C GLU A 44 42.69 -27.13 4.35
N GLU A 45 42.13 -28.34 4.26
CA GLU A 45 42.54 -29.64 4.83
C GLU A 45 42.33 -29.85 6.35
N SER A 46 41.96 -31.02 6.88
CA SER A 46 41.62 -32.39 6.43
C SER A 46 40.98 -33.07 7.70
N ALA A 47 40.16 -34.12 7.69
CA ALA A 47 40.47 -35.49 7.29
C ALA A 47 39.27 -36.44 7.49
N SER A 48 39.42 -37.64 6.90
CA SER A 48 38.62 -38.88 7.00
C SER A 48 37.52 -39.03 5.94
N GLY A 49 37.64 -39.88 4.93
CA GLY A 49 38.63 -40.88 4.58
C GLY A 49 37.98 -41.88 3.65
N ARG A 50 38.53 -42.06 2.44
CA ARG A 50 38.51 -43.26 1.58
C ARG A 50 38.86 -42.90 0.13
N GLN A 51 40.12 -43.15 -0.21
CA GLN A 51 40.56 -43.54 -1.55
C GLN A 51 40.44 -45.08 -1.69
N PRO A 52 40.70 -45.70 -2.87
CA PRO A 52 40.85 -45.16 -4.22
C PRO A 52 40.09 -45.99 -5.29
N ASN A 53 39.98 -45.49 -6.53
CA ASN A 53 40.53 -46.27 -7.64
C ASN A 53 40.88 -45.41 -8.86
N ILE A 54 41.99 -45.83 -9.45
CA ILE A 54 42.78 -45.24 -10.53
C ILE A 54 42.20 -45.63 -11.90
N ARG A 55 42.27 -44.72 -12.88
CA ARG A 55 42.67 -44.96 -14.29
C ARG A 55 42.75 -43.62 -15.02
N GLN A 56 43.95 -43.16 -15.39
CA GLN A 56 44.50 -43.29 -16.75
C GLN A 56 43.42 -42.99 -17.81
N GLY A 57 43.39 -41.85 -18.49
CA GLY A 57 44.49 -41.17 -19.14
C GLY A 57 44.37 -41.44 -20.64
N GLN A 58 43.88 -40.48 -21.43
CA GLN A 58 44.32 -40.36 -22.81
C GLN A 58 44.07 -38.97 -23.37
N ARG A 59 45.17 -38.42 -23.85
CA ARG A 59 45.38 -37.17 -24.57
C ARG A 59 45.16 -37.46 -26.05
N SER A 60 44.42 -36.60 -26.74
CA SER A 60 44.58 -36.40 -28.20
C SER A 60 44.51 -34.91 -28.50
N GLN A 61 45.64 -34.42 -28.96
CA GLN A 61 45.94 -33.06 -29.39
C GLN A 61 46.10 -33.12 -30.92
N ALA A 62 45.41 -32.25 -31.67
CA ALA A 62 45.76 -31.73 -33.01
C ALA A 62 44.52 -30.94 -33.50
N GLY A 63 44.57 -29.68 -33.91
CA GLY A 63 45.65 -28.92 -34.52
C GLY A 63 45.25 -28.60 -35.96
N GLY A 64 44.77 -27.38 -36.23
CA GLY A 64 44.42 -26.93 -37.58
C GLY A 64 44.14 -25.42 -37.62
N LYS A 65 45.11 -24.68 -38.15
CA LYS A 65 45.21 -23.21 -38.27
C LYS A 65 44.61 -22.74 -39.61
N GLY A 66 44.13 -21.50 -39.67
CA GLY A 66 43.98 -20.74 -40.93
C GLY A 66 42.85 -19.69 -40.91
N THR A 67 43.07 -18.50 -40.33
CA THR A 67 43.19 -17.19 -41.05
C THR A 67 42.18 -16.89 -42.16
N GLY A 68 41.36 -15.85 -41.93
CA GLY A 68 40.59 -15.14 -42.96
C GLY A 68 40.04 -13.83 -42.39
N SER A 69 40.67 -12.72 -42.74
CA SER A 69 40.26 -11.35 -42.42
C SER A 69 39.34 -10.83 -43.53
N THR A 70 38.16 -10.29 -43.18
CA THR A 70 37.55 -9.20 -43.95
C THR A 70 36.52 -8.41 -43.14
N ARG A 71 36.60 -7.09 -43.32
CA ARG A 71 35.76 -5.99 -42.80
C ARG A 71 34.29 -6.10 -43.24
N SER A 72 33.39 -5.51 -42.44
CA SER A 72 32.61 -4.28 -42.77
C SER A 72 31.16 -4.27 -42.23
N GLY A 73 30.70 -3.05 -41.85
CA GLY A 73 29.28 -2.64 -41.76
C GLY A 73 28.55 -2.95 -40.45
N ALA A 74 28.47 -2.05 -39.47
CA ALA A 74 27.50 -0.93 -39.40
C ALA A 74 26.02 -1.38 -39.51
N SER A 75 25.34 -1.49 -38.37
CA SER A 75 24.11 -0.71 -38.13
C SER A 75 23.58 -0.91 -36.72
N SER A 76 23.15 0.23 -36.18
CA SER A 76 22.39 0.43 -34.96
C SER A 76 21.19 -0.51 -34.85
N ALA A 77 21.17 -1.30 -33.77
CA ALA A 77 19.94 -1.64 -33.07
C ALA A 77 20.26 -1.84 -31.59
N ARG A 78 20.29 -0.73 -30.84
CA ARG A 78 20.07 -0.78 -29.39
C ARG A 78 18.62 -1.21 -29.18
N GLY A 79 18.38 -2.51 -29.29
CA GLY A 79 17.20 -3.14 -28.73
C GLY A 79 17.27 -2.94 -27.23
N GLY A 80 16.43 -2.03 -26.71
CA GLY A 80 16.18 -1.94 -25.30
C GLY A 80 15.83 -3.33 -24.80
N SER A 81 16.60 -3.82 -23.84
CA SER A 81 16.27 -5.04 -23.13
C SER A 81 14.95 -4.79 -22.41
N VAL A 82 13.85 -5.14 -23.06
CA VAL A 82 12.58 -5.40 -22.37
C VAL A 82 12.95 -6.45 -21.34
N SER A 83 12.92 -6.05 -20.06
CA SER A 83 13.10 -6.96 -18.95
C SER A 83 12.07 -8.07 -19.13
N LYS A 84 12.52 -9.23 -19.61
CA LYS A 84 11.73 -10.46 -19.56
C LYS A 84 11.31 -10.59 -18.10
N GLY A 85 10.02 -10.47 -17.84
CA GLY A 85 9.47 -10.75 -16.53
C GLY A 85 9.96 -12.13 -16.04
N PRO A 86 10.02 -12.35 -14.72
CA PRO A 86 10.48 -13.61 -14.16
C PRO A 86 9.76 -14.78 -14.83
N ASN A 87 10.49 -15.85 -15.15
CA ASN A 87 9.88 -17.00 -15.83
C ASN A 87 8.71 -17.52 -14.98
N PRO A 88 7.67 -18.13 -15.59
CA PRO A 88 6.53 -18.68 -14.85
C PRO A 88 6.93 -19.67 -13.74
N LYS A 89 8.05 -20.37 -13.93
CA LYS A 89 8.65 -21.27 -12.93
C LYS A 89 9.20 -20.52 -11.71
N ASP A 90 9.82 -19.36 -11.92
CA ASP A 90 10.37 -18.52 -10.85
C ASP A 90 9.24 -17.88 -10.04
N ARG A 91 8.15 -17.48 -10.69
CA ARG A 91 6.96 -16.94 -10.02
C ARG A 91 6.30 -17.97 -9.11
N LYS A 92 6.16 -19.21 -9.59
CA LYS A 92 5.61 -20.31 -8.79
C LYS A 92 6.51 -20.64 -7.59
N ALA A 93 7.83 -20.66 -7.77
CA ALA A 93 8.78 -20.88 -6.67
C ALA A 93 8.67 -19.79 -5.58
N ILE A 94 8.54 -18.52 -5.98
CA ILE A 94 8.34 -17.40 -5.04
C ILE A 94 7.00 -17.56 -4.27
N GLU A 95 5.92 -17.93 -4.96
CA GLU A 95 4.62 -18.17 -4.31
C GLU A 95 4.65 -19.37 -3.34
N ASP A 96 5.35 -20.44 -3.71
CA ASP A 96 5.54 -21.62 -2.87
C ASP A 96 6.40 -21.29 -1.63
N GLU A 97 7.43 -20.46 -1.78
CA GLU A 97 8.24 -19.96 -0.68
C GLU A 97 7.39 -19.14 0.30
N MET A 98 6.58 -18.20 -0.19
CA MET A 98 5.68 -17.38 0.64
C MET A 98 4.67 -18.21 1.44
N GLY A 99 4.28 -19.37 0.91
CA GLY A 99 3.29 -20.27 1.49
C GLY A 99 3.86 -21.45 2.29
N ASN A 100 5.17 -21.51 2.53
CA ASN A 100 5.78 -22.64 3.25
C ASN A 100 5.37 -22.69 4.74
N PHE A 101 5.57 -23.84 5.41
CA PHE A 101 5.14 -24.04 6.79
C PHE A 101 5.69 -23.00 7.78
N ILE A 102 6.97 -22.62 7.63
CA ILE A 102 7.61 -21.62 8.49
C ILE A 102 6.98 -20.24 8.29
N ASN A 103 6.71 -19.85 7.05
CA ASN A 103 6.05 -18.59 6.72
C ASN A 103 4.60 -18.57 7.21
N ARG A 104 3.86 -19.68 7.09
CA ARG A 104 2.53 -19.80 7.70
C ARG A 104 2.59 -19.61 9.21
N LEU A 105 3.52 -20.28 9.89
CA LEU A 105 3.73 -20.13 11.34
C LEU A 105 4.08 -18.69 11.72
N SER A 106 4.97 -18.05 10.95
CA SER A 106 5.34 -16.64 11.11
C SER A 106 4.12 -15.73 10.96
N VAL A 107 3.26 -15.97 9.97
CA VAL A 107 2.00 -15.22 9.80
C VAL A 107 1.10 -15.39 11.02
N ARG A 108 0.92 -16.62 11.55
CA ARG A 108 0.12 -16.83 12.78
C ARG A 108 0.67 -16.05 13.96
N LEU A 109 1.99 -16.09 14.14
CA LEU A 109 2.67 -15.36 15.21
C LEU A 109 2.49 -13.84 15.06
N LYS A 110 2.69 -13.29 13.86
CA LYS A 110 2.46 -11.86 13.57
C LYS A 110 1.02 -11.45 13.84
N CYS A 111 0.04 -12.23 13.40
CA CYS A 111 -1.39 -11.94 13.60
C CYS A 111 -1.79 -12.01 15.08
N TRP A 112 -1.22 -12.96 15.83
CA TRP A 112 -1.43 -13.08 17.27
C TRP A 112 -0.82 -11.90 18.03
N MET A 113 0.43 -11.53 17.74
CA MET A 113 1.08 -10.37 18.36
C MET A 113 0.38 -9.05 18.00
N GLY A 114 -0.07 -8.92 16.75
CA GLY A 114 -0.84 -7.78 16.25
C GLY A 114 -2.30 -7.74 16.73
N ARG A 115 -2.72 -8.73 17.53
CA ARG A 115 -4.09 -8.87 18.08
C ARG A 115 -5.18 -8.87 16.99
N VAL A 116 -4.90 -9.46 15.84
CA VAL A 116 -5.86 -9.58 14.72
C VAL A 116 -6.62 -10.90 14.81
N THR A 117 -5.91 -12.01 14.99
CA THR A 117 -6.51 -13.35 15.18
C THR A 117 -5.88 -14.06 16.37
N GLY A 118 -6.53 -15.12 16.85
CA GLY A 118 -5.86 -16.09 17.73
C GLY A 118 -4.68 -16.79 17.02
N PHE A 119 -3.81 -17.44 17.79
CA PHE A 119 -2.67 -18.17 17.24
C PHE A 119 -3.12 -19.40 16.41
N SER A 120 -4.09 -20.15 16.92
CA SER A 120 -4.64 -21.34 16.26
C SER A 120 -5.81 -21.02 15.31
N SER A 121 -6.66 -20.05 15.67
CA SER A 121 -7.85 -19.69 14.88
C SER A 121 -7.52 -18.68 13.76
N SER A 122 -8.19 -18.84 12.62
CA SER A 122 -8.20 -17.88 11.51
C SER A 122 -9.19 -16.74 11.71
N ASP A 123 -9.98 -16.77 12.78
CA ASP A 123 -11.05 -15.80 13.01
C ASP A 123 -10.52 -14.52 13.63
N LEU A 124 -11.15 -13.41 13.25
CA LEU A 124 -10.90 -12.08 13.79
C LEU A 124 -11.28 -12.03 15.26
N LEU A 125 -10.41 -11.45 16.07
CA LEU A 125 -10.68 -11.27 17.49
C LEU A 125 -11.79 -10.22 17.71
N PRO A 126 -12.63 -10.39 18.74
CA PRO A 126 -13.55 -9.36 19.20
C PRO A 126 -12.89 -8.00 19.43
N SER A 127 -11.66 -8.00 19.97
CA SER A 127 -10.90 -6.77 20.22
C SER A 127 -10.50 -6.05 18.93
N PHE A 128 -10.14 -6.78 17.88
CA PHE A 128 -9.85 -6.19 16.55
C PHE A 128 -11.10 -5.52 15.97
N LEU A 129 -12.25 -6.21 16.03
CA LEU A 129 -13.51 -5.70 15.50
C LEU A 129 -14.03 -4.50 16.31
N SER A 130 -13.89 -4.55 17.63
CA SER A 130 -14.23 -3.44 18.52
C SER A 130 -13.36 -2.20 18.22
N GLU A 131 -12.06 -2.39 18.05
CA GLU A 131 -11.15 -1.31 17.69
C GLU A 131 -11.45 -0.73 16.31
N PHE A 132 -11.76 -1.57 15.32
CA PHE A 132 -12.22 -1.11 14.01
C PHE A 132 -13.53 -0.32 14.12
N ASN A 133 -14.51 -0.81 14.88
CA ASN A 133 -15.82 -0.16 15.04
C ASN A 133 -15.71 1.22 15.70
N LEU A 134 -14.76 1.39 16.63
CA LEU A 134 -14.56 2.65 17.35
C LEU A 134 -13.57 3.57 16.62
N SER A 135 -12.31 3.16 16.56
CA SER A 135 -11.22 4.02 16.08
C SER A 135 -11.11 3.96 14.57
N GLY A 136 -11.15 2.75 13.98
CA GLY A 136 -11.07 2.60 12.52
C GLY A 136 -12.15 3.36 11.77
N LYS A 137 -13.41 3.17 12.15
CA LYS A 137 -14.56 3.88 11.59
C LYS A 137 -14.44 5.39 11.75
N LYS A 138 -14.05 5.87 12.94
CA LYS A 138 -13.85 7.29 13.21
C LYS A 138 -12.78 7.88 12.29
N SER A 139 -11.64 7.22 12.14
CA SER A 139 -10.54 7.76 11.33
C SER A 139 -10.86 7.75 9.85
N LEU A 140 -11.57 6.73 9.34
CA LEU A 140 -12.07 6.71 7.96
C LEU A 140 -13.04 7.88 7.71
N LEU A 141 -13.98 8.13 8.64
CA LEU A 141 -14.91 9.25 8.57
C LEU A 141 -14.20 10.60 8.59
N GLU A 142 -13.19 10.77 9.45
CA GLU A 142 -12.46 12.04 9.53
C GLU A 142 -11.81 12.39 8.18
N LEU A 143 -11.24 11.42 7.47
CA LEU A 143 -10.62 11.71 6.18
C LEU A 143 -11.63 11.93 5.05
N ASN A 144 -12.84 11.38 5.17
CA ASN A 144 -13.96 11.81 4.36
C ASN A 144 -14.34 13.29 4.66
N PHE A 145 -14.38 13.70 5.92
CA PHE A 145 -14.64 15.10 6.29
C PHE A 145 -13.55 16.06 5.81
N VAL A 146 -12.28 15.65 5.82
CA VAL A 146 -11.18 16.45 5.26
C VAL A 146 -11.42 16.73 3.78
N GLY A 147 -11.84 15.72 3.02
CA GLY A 147 -12.23 15.87 1.61
C GLY A 147 -13.36 16.87 1.43
N ASN A 148 -14.43 16.72 2.20
CA ASN A 148 -15.58 17.64 2.18
C ASN A 148 -15.21 19.08 2.59
N ASP A 149 -14.37 19.24 3.60
CA ASP A 149 -13.90 20.55 4.06
C ASP A 149 -13.12 21.28 2.98
N ILE A 150 -12.16 20.59 2.35
CA ILE A 150 -11.20 21.20 1.42
C ILE A 150 -11.78 21.32 0.01
N LEU A 151 -12.51 20.31 -0.45
CA LEU A 151 -12.98 20.20 -1.84
C LEU A 151 -14.51 20.20 -1.99
N GLY A 152 -15.27 20.14 -0.89
CA GLY A 152 -16.73 20.02 -0.95
C GLY A 152 -17.48 21.32 -1.24
N ASN A 153 -16.87 22.49 -1.05
CA ASN A 153 -17.50 23.78 -1.36
C ASN A 153 -17.19 24.23 -2.81
N PRO A 154 -18.18 24.26 -3.72
CA PRO A 154 -17.95 24.61 -5.13
C PRO A 154 -17.36 26.01 -5.34
N ALA A 155 -17.62 26.95 -4.41
CA ALA A 155 -17.10 28.32 -4.50
C ALA A 155 -15.57 28.39 -4.31
N TYR A 156 -14.99 27.42 -3.62
CA TYR A 156 -13.57 27.38 -3.24
C TYR A 156 -12.81 26.22 -3.86
N ALA A 157 -13.47 25.09 -4.12
CA ALA A 157 -12.86 23.84 -4.57
C ALA A 157 -11.97 24.05 -5.79
N GLY A 158 -12.44 24.74 -6.85
CA GLY A 158 -11.63 25.01 -8.05
C GLY A 158 -10.42 25.91 -7.78
N LYS A 159 -10.52 26.86 -6.85
CA LYS A 159 -9.39 27.74 -6.47
C LYS A 159 -8.33 26.98 -5.68
N ILE A 160 -8.78 26.18 -4.70
CA ILE A 160 -7.91 25.33 -3.89
C ILE A 160 -7.23 24.29 -4.78
N ALA A 161 -7.98 23.63 -5.67
CA ALA A 161 -7.46 22.67 -6.62
C ALA A 161 -6.36 23.26 -7.49
N LYS A 162 -6.58 24.45 -8.03
CA LYS A 162 -5.57 25.15 -8.83
C LYS A 162 -4.30 25.48 -8.02
N GLU A 163 -4.44 25.89 -6.76
CA GLU A 163 -3.29 26.18 -5.88
C GLU A 163 -2.47 24.91 -5.56
N LEU A 164 -3.15 23.79 -5.31
CA LEU A 164 -2.51 22.51 -5.01
C LEU A 164 -1.89 21.86 -6.26
N ASP A 165 -2.62 21.83 -7.39
CA ASP A 165 -2.16 21.28 -8.65
C ASP A 165 -0.92 22.03 -9.17
N ALA A 166 -0.83 23.34 -8.95
CA ALA A 166 0.34 24.15 -9.29
C ALA A 166 1.61 23.73 -8.53
N GLN A 167 1.46 23.11 -7.35
CA GLN A 167 2.60 22.56 -6.61
C GLN A 167 2.87 21.11 -6.98
N ASN A 168 1.83 20.27 -6.95
CA ASN A 168 1.89 18.89 -7.41
C ASN A 168 0.46 18.35 -7.60
N PRO A 169 0.07 17.91 -8.82
CA PRO A 169 -1.25 17.33 -9.07
C PRO A 169 -1.61 16.14 -8.18
N ILE A 170 -0.60 15.40 -7.70
CA ILE A 170 -0.83 14.27 -6.80
C ILE A 170 -1.55 14.67 -5.50
N TYR A 171 -1.45 15.94 -5.06
CA TYR A 171 -2.11 16.39 -3.84
C TYR A 171 -3.63 16.34 -3.95
N ILE A 172 -4.18 16.75 -5.09
CA ILE A 172 -5.63 16.69 -5.33
C ILE A 172 -6.08 15.26 -5.52
N GLU A 173 -5.29 14.45 -6.23
CA GLU A 173 -5.60 13.04 -6.38
C GLU A 173 -5.69 12.32 -5.02
N LEU A 174 -4.70 12.52 -4.14
CA LEU A 174 -4.68 11.88 -2.83
C LEU A 174 -5.81 12.41 -1.91
N LEU A 175 -6.13 13.71 -1.96
CA LEU A 175 -7.28 14.27 -1.24
C LEU A 175 -8.59 13.63 -1.69
N GLY A 176 -8.83 13.50 -2.99
CA GLY A 176 -10.04 12.87 -3.50
C GLY A 176 -10.12 11.37 -3.20
N ARG A 177 -9.00 10.64 -3.27
CA ARG A 177 -8.97 9.21 -2.87
C ARG A 177 -9.28 9.02 -1.40
N MET A 178 -8.69 9.84 -0.52
CA MET A 178 -8.96 9.77 0.92
C MET A 178 -10.34 10.31 1.27
N HIS A 179 -10.91 11.22 0.47
CA HIS A 179 -12.30 11.63 0.60
C HIS A 179 -13.24 10.42 0.40
N LYS A 180 -12.99 9.61 -0.64
CA LYS A 180 -13.79 8.41 -0.97
C LYS A 180 -13.43 7.17 -0.15
N ILE A 181 -12.61 7.31 0.90
CA ILE A 181 -12.14 6.14 1.66
C ILE A 181 -13.24 5.50 2.51
N TYR A 182 -14.14 6.31 3.05
CA TYR A 182 -15.24 5.84 3.87
C TYR A 182 -16.41 5.44 2.99
N ASP A 183 -16.82 4.19 3.15
CA ASP A 183 -18.05 3.64 2.58
C ASP A 183 -18.89 3.06 3.73
N ASN A 184 -20.13 3.52 3.88
CA ASN A 184 -20.97 3.10 4.98
C ASN A 184 -21.37 1.64 4.87
N GLU A 185 -21.59 1.14 3.66
CA GLU A 185 -21.96 -0.25 3.41
C GLU A 185 -20.80 -1.17 3.76
N GLU A 186 -19.59 -0.89 3.26
CA GLU A 186 -18.39 -1.68 3.58
C GLU A 186 -18.11 -1.71 5.09
N VAL A 187 -18.19 -0.55 5.76
CA VAL A 187 -17.97 -0.47 7.21
C VAL A 187 -19.03 -1.26 7.96
N ASN A 188 -20.31 -1.14 7.59
CA ASN A 188 -21.40 -1.86 8.24
C ASN A 188 -21.26 -3.38 8.06
N GLN A 189 -20.90 -3.86 6.86
CA GLN A 189 -20.69 -5.29 6.61
C GLN A 189 -19.58 -5.88 7.50
N ILE A 190 -18.55 -5.09 7.84
CA ILE A 190 -17.48 -5.54 8.76
C ILE A 190 -17.97 -5.62 10.21
N ILE A 191 -18.74 -4.63 10.67
CA ILE A 191 -19.13 -4.51 12.09
C ILE A 191 -20.43 -5.23 12.44
N GLU A 192 -21.30 -5.51 11.47
CA GLU A 192 -22.60 -6.15 11.70
C GLU A 192 -22.46 -7.48 12.46
N PRO A 193 -21.55 -8.42 12.08
CA PRO A 193 -21.37 -9.65 12.83
C PRO A 193 -20.94 -9.42 14.28
N HIS A 194 -20.10 -8.40 14.51
CA HIS A 194 -19.63 -8.03 15.85
C HIS A 194 -20.74 -7.39 16.67
N ASN A 195 -21.55 -6.51 16.08
CA ASN A 195 -22.68 -5.88 16.79
C ASN A 195 -23.73 -6.92 17.19
N ALA A 196 -23.93 -7.97 16.38
CA ALA A 196 -24.85 -9.05 16.70
C ALA A 196 -24.36 -9.97 17.83
N ALA A 197 -23.04 -10.20 17.91
CA ALA A 197 -22.42 -11.02 18.95
C ALA A 197 -21.02 -10.47 19.33
N PRO A 198 -20.97 -9.46 20.24
CA PRO A 198 -19.74 -8.70 20.51
C PRO A 198 -18.56 -9.54 21.00
N ASP A 199 -18.84 -10.60 21.76
CA ASP A 199 -17.81 -11.44 22.39
C ASP A 199 -17.35 -12.60 21.50
N LEU A 200 -17.99 -12.81 20.35
CA LEU A 200 -17.67 -13.94 19.47
C LEU A 200 -16.68 -13.52 18.37
N PRO A 201 -15.71 -14.37 18.04
CA PRO A 201 -14.81 -14.14 16.92
C PRO A 201 -15.56 -14.27 15.58
N VAL A 202 -15.06 -13.60 14.56
CA VAL A 202 -15.69 -13.57 13.22
C VAL A 202 -14.73 -14.13 12.19
N ALA A 203 -15.16 -15.15 11.43
CA ALA A 203 -14.38 -15.71 10.35
C ALA A 203 -14.02 -14.63 9.31
N ILE A 204 -12.74 -14.54 8.93
CA ILE A 204 -12.29 -13.54 7.93
C ILE A 204 -13.08 -13.66 6.63
N SER A 205 -13.41 -14.89 6.20
CA SER A 205 -14.19 -15.13 4.98
C SER A 205 -15.55 -14.43 4.96
N ARG A 206 -16.16 -14.15 6.13
CA ARG A 206 -17.45 -13.45 6.22
C ARG A 206 -17.36 -11.96 5.91
N VAL A 207 -16.20 -11.35 6.15
CA VAL A 207 -15.97 -9.90 6.05
C VAL A 207 -14.77 -9.56 5.16
N LYS A 208 -14.31 -10.54 4.37
CA LYS A 208 -13.08 -10.44 3.56
C LYS A 208 -13.18 -9.29 2.57
N ASP A 209 -14.25 -9.26 1.78
CA ASP A 209 -14.39 -8.32 0.67
C ASP A 209 -14.38 -6.85 1.12
N PRO A 210 -15.19 -6.42 2.11
CA PRO A 210 -15.12 -5.03 2.57
C PRO A 210 -13.78 -4.70 3.24
N LEU A 211 -13.15 -5.64 3.98
CA LEU A 211 -11.80 -5.41 4.53
C LEU A 211 -10.75 -5.20 3.44
N TYR A 212 -10.79 -6.02 2.39
CA TYR A 212 -9.86 -5.94 1.28
C TYR A 212 -10.10 -4.66 0.47
N SER A 213 -11.36 -4.24 0.30
CA SER A 213 -11.69 -2.98 -0.38
C SER A 213 -11.10 -1.78 0.37
N ILE A 214 -11.32 -1.67 1.68
CA ILE A 214 -10.77 -0.57 2.49
C ILE A 214 -9.23 -0.62 2.49
N PHE A 215 -8.64 -1.81 2.65
CA PHE A 215 -7.18 -1.96 2.63
C PHE A 215 -6.60 -1.55 1.27
N ARG A 216 -7.24 -1.91 0.15
CA ARG A 216 -6.84 -1.48 -1.19
C ARG A 216 -6.88 0.04 -1.33
N LYS A 217 -7.94 0.70 -0.85
CA LYS A 217 -8.05 2.17 -0.85
C LYS A 217 -6.88 2.82 -0.10
N LEU A 218 -6.52 2.29 1.07
CA LEU A 218 -5.36 2.75 1.84
C LEU A 218 -4.02 2.42 1.15
N TYR A 219 -3.92 1.26 0.51
CA TYR A 219 -2.71 0.79 -0.15
C TYR A 219 -2.27 1.75 -1.26
N TYR A 220 -3.21 2.33 -2.00
CA TYR A 220 -2.90 3.37 -2.99
C TYR A 220 -2.19 4.58 -2.40
N VAL A 221 -2.56 4.98 -1.18
CA VAL A 221 -2.02 6.18 -0.53
C VAL A 221 -0.77 5.88 0.30
N TYR A 222 -0.54 4.62 0.67
CA TYR A 222 0.57 4.20 1.52
C TYR A 222 1.96 4.69 1.08
N PRO A 223 2.36 4.62 -0.21
CA PRO A 223 3.66 5.16 -0.66
C PRO A 223 3.73 6.69 -0.64
N PHE A 224 2.59 7.35 -0.54
CA PHE A 224 2.43 8.80 -0.69
C PHE A 224 2.00 9.50 0.60
N GLN A 225 2.17 8.87 1.76
CA GLN A 225 1.75 9.44 3.05
C GLN A 225 2.28 10.86 3.27
N GLY A 226 3.57 11.09 2.99
CA GLY A 226 4.17 12.41 3.11
C GLY A 226 3.57 13.45 2.14
N SER A 227 3.16 13.03 0.95
CA SER A 227 2.46 13.88 -0.02
C SER A 227 1.04 14.20 0.44
N TYR A 228 0.33 13.23 1.02
CA TYR A 228 -1.01 13.46 1.55
C TYR A 228 -1.00 14.41 2.76
N VAL A 229 -0.03 14.25 3.67
CA VAL A 229 0.17 15.19 4.79
C VAL A 229 0.40 16.61 4.25
N LYS A 230 1.24 16.77 3.22
CA LYS A 230 1.41 18.08 2.55
C LYS A 230 0.12 18.60 1.93
N ALA A 231 -0.66 17.73 1.28
CA ALA A 231 -1.95 18.09 0.69
C ALA A 231 -2.95 18.61 1.73
N ILE A 232 -3.06 17.96 2.89
CA ILE A 232 -3.88 18.45 4.02
C ILE A 232 -3.44 19.84 4.46
N ASN A 233 -2.12 20.01 4.66
CA ASN A 233 -1.56 21.28 5.11
C ASN A 233 -1.87 22.43 4.14
N LEU A 234 -1.58 22.22 2.86
CA LEU A 234 -1.80 23.20 1.82
C LEU A 234 -3.29 23.47 1.59
N GLY A 235 -4.11 22.42 1.57
CA GLY A 235 -5.55 22.51 1.36
C GLY A 235 -6.24 23.34 2.44
N TYR A 236 -5.94 23.08 3.72
CA TYR A 236 -6.49 23.88 4.82
C TYR A 236 -5.94 25.31 4.84
N SER A 237 -4.67 25.54 4.49
CA SER A 237 -4.12 26.89 4.36
C SER A 237 -4.75 27.68 3.22
N ALA A 238 -5.07 27.04 2.08
CA ALA A 238 -5.79 27.67 0.98
C ALA A 238 -7.24 28.00 1.39
N LEU A 239 -7.91 27.04 2.04
CA LEU A 239 -9.28 27.24 2.56
C LEU A 239 -9.36 28.38 3.57
N GLU A 240 -8.40 28.49 4.49
CA GLU A 240 -8.30 29.58 5.46
C GLU A 240 -8.25 30.95 4.80
N LYS A 241 -7.41 31.12 3.76
CA LYS A 241 -7.30 32.38 3.01
C LYS A 241 -8.61 32.75 2.32
N LEU A 242 -9.37 31.76 1.86
CA LEU A 242 -10.60 31.97 1.08
C LEU A 242 -11.82 32.27 1.97
N GLU A 243 -11.95 31.57 3.11
CA GLU A 243 -13.06 31.75 4.04
C GLU A 243 -12.85 32.88 5.04
N GLY A 244 -11.60 33.22 5.37
CA GLY A 244 -11.27 34.29 6.31
C GLY A 244 -11.72 34.06 7.75
N LYS A 245 -12.05 32.81 8.13
CA LYS A 245 -12.42 32.45 9.51
C LYS A 245 -11.16 32.41 10.41
N PRO A 246 -11.32 32.41 11.75
CA PRO A 246 -10.18 32.35 12.66
C PRO A 246 -9.25 31.14 12.41
N THR A 247 -7.95 31.40 12.34
CA THR A 247 -6.87 30.40 12.14
C THR A 247 -6.95 29.22 13.11
N THR A 248 -7.43 29.44 14.34
CA THR A 248 -7.59 28.40 15.37
C THR A 248 -8.52 27.27 14.96
N ILE A 249 -9.53 27.55 14.11
CA ILE A 249 -10.46 26.55 13.59
C ILE A 249 -9.74 25.59 12.66
N TYR A 250 -8.97 26.13 11.69
CA TYR A 250 -8.23 25.33 10.72
C TYR A 250 -7.09 24.54 11.38
N ASN A 251 -6.40 25.14 12.35
CA ASN A 251 -5.38 24.43 13.12
C ASN A 251 -5.96 23.22 13.87
N THR A 252 -7.17 23.36 14.43
CA THR A 252 -7.85 22.25 15.12
C THR A 252 -8.26 21.15 14.15
N LYS A 253 -8.85 21.51 13.00
CA LYS A 253 -9.22 20.56 11.94
C LYS A 253 -8.01 19.81 11.41
N LYS A 254 -6.94 20.53 11.03
CA LYS A 254 -5.67 19.95 10.58
C LYS A 254 -5.06 19.01 11.61
N LYS A 255 -5.01 19.41 12.89
CA LYS A 255 -4.48 18.55 13.96
C LYS A 255 -5.27 17.25 14.07
N ARG A 256 -6.61 17.33 14.05
CA ARG A 256 -7.48 16.15 14.09
C ARG A 256 -7.26 15.25 12.88
N ALA A 257 -7.29 15.81 11.68
CA ALA A 257 -7.06 15.09 10.43
C ALA A 257 -5.73 14.30 10.45
N LEU A 258 -4.64 14.96 10.90
CA LEU A 258 -3.33 14.32 10.97
C LEU A 258 -3.28 13.23 12.05
N GLN A 259 -3.92 13.43 13.21
CA GLN A 259 -4.00 12.40 14.26
C GLN A 259 -4.73 11.14 13.78
N GLU A 260 -5.86 11.31 13.09
CA GLU A 260 -6.63 10.19 12.56
C GLU A 260 -5.91 9.52 11.37
N PHE A 261 -5.21 10.29 10.54
CA PHE A 261 -4.35 9.76 9.49
C PHE A 261 -3.19 8.91 10.05
N ASP A 262 -2.53 9.39 11.11
CA ASP A 262 -1.46 8.65 11.80
C ASP A 262 -1.99 7.34 12.41
N TYR A 263 -3.22 7.34 12.94
CA TYR A 263 -3.86 6.11 13.40
C TYR A 263 -4.14 5.14 12.24
N LEU A 264 -4.67 5.64 11.12
CA LEU A 264 -4.96 4.81 9.94
C LEU A 264 -3.70 4.10 9.44
N PHE A 265 -2.61 4.82 9.22
CA PHE A 265 -1.40 4.24 8.64
C PHE A 265 -0.43 3.63 9.65
N GLY A 266 -0.44 4.10 10.90
CA GLY A 266 0.39 3.58 11.98
C GLY A 266 -0.20 2.39 12.73
N THR A 267 -1.52 2.15 12.63
CA THR A 267 -2.19 1.04 13.33
C THR A 267 -3.12 0.26 12.42
N LEU A 268 -4.14 0.89 11.85
CA LEU A 268 -5.20 0.15 11.15
C LEU A 268 -4.70 -0.54 9.88
N PHE A 269 -3.86 0.14 9.10
CA PHE A 269 -3.27 -0.35 7.87
C PHE A 269 -2.42 -1.61 8.10
N GLU A 270 -1.60 -1.62 9.16
CA GLU A 270 -0.81 -2.79 9.52
C GLU A 270 -1.71 -3.98 9.88
N LYS A 271 -2.78 -3.73 10.64
CA LYS A 271 -3.73 -4.80 11.00
C LYS A 271 -4.46 -5.35 9.79
N PHE A 272 -4.88 -4.52 8.85
CA PHE A 272 -5.47 -5.00 7.59
C PHE A 272 -4.48 -5.80 6.76
N TYR A 273 -3.22 -5.36 6.67
CA TYR A 273 -2.18 -6.17 6.04
C TYR A 273 -2.05 -7.55 6.70
N LEU A 274 -2.06 -7.62 8.03
CA LEU A 274 -2.07 -8.90 8.75
C LEU A 274 -3.31 -9.76 8.46
N VAL A 275 -4.50 -9.16 8.35
CA VAL A 275 -5.73 -9.87 7.91
C VAL A 275 -5.51 -10.51 6.54
N VAL A 276 -4.94 -9.77 5.58
CA VAL A 276 -4.63 -10.29 4.24
C VAL A 276 -3.68 -11.47 4.33
N LEU A 277 -2.55 -11.31 5.04
CA LEU A 277 -1.59 -12.41 5.22
C LEU A 277 -2.24 -13.65 5.84
N ARG A 278 -3.11 -13.44 6.83
CA ARG A 278 -3.80 -14.52 7.54
C ARG A 278 -4.77 -15.26 6.65
N ASN A 279 -5.56 -14.53 5.88
CA ASN A 279 -6.55 -15.07 4.97
C ASN A 279 -5.91 -15.84 3.80
N GLU A 280 -4.88 -15.25 3.18
CA GLU A 280 -4.14 -15.89 2.09
C GLU A 280 -3.18 -16.97 2.61
N ASN A 281 -2.94 -17.01 3.92
CA ASN A 281 -2.04 -17.93 4.60
C ASN A 281 -0.64 -17.98 3.96
N LYS A 282 -0.17 -16.79 3.55
CA LYS A 282 1.10 -16.55 2.85
C LYS A 282 1.76 -15.32 3.48
N ASN A 283 3.10 -15.36 3.62
CA ASN A 283 3.87 -14.21 4.07
C ASN A 283 4.21 -13.31 2.88
N ILE A 284 3.21 -12.58 2.39
CA ILE A 284 3.29 -11.72 1.20
C ILE A 284 4.01 -10.41 1.54
N PRO A 285 5.09 -10.00 0.85
CA PRO A 285 5.69 -8.69 1.10
C PRO A 285 4.71 -7.55 0.81
N LEU A 286 4.66 -6.55 1.71
CA LEU A 286 3.71 -5.44 1.64
C LEU A 286 3.72 -4.73 0.29
N LEU A 287 4.85 -4.15 -0.13
CA LEU A 287 4.99 -3.49 -1.43
C LEU A 287 5.52 -4.48 -2.47
N SER A 288 4.62 -5.28 -3.05
CA SER A 288 4.99 -6.26 -4.07
C SER A 288 3.89 -6.47 -5.10
N ASN A 289 4.28 -6.92 -6.30
CA ASN A 289 3.33 -7.32 -7.34
C ASN A 289 2.40 -8.46 -6.87
N SER A 290 2.85 -9.30 -5.93
CA SER A 290 2.02 -10.35 -5.34
C SER A 290 0.92 -9.76 -4.45
N MET A 291 1.22 -8.72 -3.66
CA MET A 291 0.21 -8.00 -2.91
C MET A 291 -0.77 -7.28 -3.85
N GLU A 292 -0.26 -6.59 -4.87
CA GLU A 292 -1.10 -5.94 -5.88
C GLU A 292 -2.04 -6.93 -6.57
N ALA A 293 -1.56 -8.13 -6.91
CA ALA A 293 -2.40 -9.19 -7.49
C ALA A 293 -3.48 -9.68 -6.51
N VAL A 294 -3.16 -9.83 -5.22
CA VAL A 294 -4.15 -10.23 -4.19
C VAL A 294 -5.22 -9.15 -3.99
N LEU A 295 -4.84 -7.88 -4.09
CA LEU A 295 -5.77 -6.76 -3.97
C LEU A 295 -6.51 -6.43 -5.28
N GLY A 296 -6.14 -7.08 -6.39
CA GLY A 296 -6.70 -6.78 -7.70
C GLY A 296 -6.37 -5.38 -8.18
N ILE A 297 -5.18 -4.87 -7.85
CA ILE A 297 -4.72 -3.53 -8.24
C ILE A 297 -4.34 -3.53 -9.72
N LEU A 298 -4.94 -2.62 -10.47
CA LEU A 298 -4.60 -2.37 -11.87
C LEU A 298 -3.59 -1.22 -11.99
N PRO A 299 -2.64 -1.24 -12.94
CA PRO A 299 -1.67 -0.17 -13.13
C PRO A 299 -2.28 1.23 -13.35
N GLU A 300 -3.41 1.28 -14.06
CA GLU A 300 -4.20 2.48 -14.33
C GLU A 300 -4.87 3.07 -13.07
N GLU A 301 -5.10 2.26 -12.04
CA GLU A 301 -5.69 2.71 -10.78
C GLU A 301 -4.64 3.30 -9.83
N LYS A 302 -3.34 3.18 -10.13
CA LYS A 302 -2.27 3.69 -9.28
C LYS A 302 -2.21 5.22 -9.31
N PRO A 303 -1.87 5.88 -8.20
CA PRO A 303 -1.75 7.33 -8.19
C PRO A 303 -0.62 7.87 -9.06
N GLY A 304 -0.78 9.11 -9.52
CA GLY A 304 0.22 9.84 -10.30
C GLY A 304 -0.16 10.10 -11.76
N HIS A 305 -1.38 9.74 -12.17
CA HIS A 305 -1.86 9.95 -13.56
C HIS A 305 -2.54 11.30 -13.76
N ARG A 306 -2.94 11.99 -12.68
CA ARG A 306 -3.65 13.28 -12.75
C ARG A 306 -2.80 14.35 -13.44
N GLN A 307 -3.40 15.08 -14.37
CA GLN A 307 -2.79 16.25 -14.99
C GLN A 307 -3.25 17.55 -14.32
N GLN A 308 -2.39 18.56 -14.34
CA GLN A 308 -2.73 19.87 -13.80
C GLN A 308 -3.95 20.46 -14.55
N GLY A 309 -4.98 20.85 -13.79
CA GLY A 309 -6.18 21.48 -14.36
C GLY A 309 -7.25 20.51 -14.86
N GLU A 310 -7.06 19.21 -14.63
CA GLU A 310 -8.10 18.19 -14.82
C GLU A 310 -9.30 18.46 -13.89
N GLU A 311 -10.52 18.21 -14.36
CA GLU A 311 -11.73 18.49 -13.57
C GLU A 311 -11.77 17.69 -12.26
N LEU A 312 -12.46 18.25 -11.26
CA LEU A 312 -12.50 17.67 -9.92
C LEU A 312 -13.47 16.50 -9.80
N ASP A 313 -14.38 16.33 -10.76
CA ASP A 313 -15.52 15.41 -10.65
C ASP A 313 -15.09 13.94 -10.61
N GLU A 314 -13.99 13.57 -11.25
CA GLU A 314 -13.49 12.19 -11.28
C GLU A 314 -12.93 11.73 -9.91
N ILE A 315 -12.34 12.65 -9.14
CA ILE A 315 -11.55 12.30 -7.96
C ILE A 315 -12.19 12.81 -6.67
N SER A 316 -12.82 13.99 -6.71
CA SER A 316 -13.21 14.74 -5.52
C SER A 316 -14.51 14.28 -4.87
N GLY A 317 -15.28 13.36 -5.45
CA GLY A 317 -16.67 13.17 -5.00
C GLY A 317 -17.41 14.51 -4.98
N GLY A 318 -17.05 15.41 -5.91
CA GLY A 318 -17.64 16.71 -6.04
C GLY A 318 -19.14 16.51 -6.20
N ALA A 319 -19.92 17.32 -5.48
CA ALA A 319 -21.34 17.40 -5.77
C ALA A 319 -21.44 17.66 -7.28
N VAL A 320 -22.01 16.69 -7.99
CA VAL A 320 -22.55 16.92 -9.33
C VAL A 320 -23.33 18.22 -9.17
N PRO A 321 -23.04 19.29 -9.93
CA PRO A 321 -24.02 20.35 -10.04
C PRO A 321 -25.28 19.59 -10.41
N GLU A 322 -26.34 19.65 -9.60
CA GLU A 322 -27.63 19.18 -10.07
C GLU A 322 -27.85 19.94 -11.38
N GLU A 323 -27.54 19.27 -12.50
CA GLU A 323 -27.96 19.70 -13.80
C GLU A 323 -29.45 19.76 -13.59
N ASN A 324 -29.97 20.99 -13.55
CA ASN A 324 -31.37 21.29 -13.36
C ASN A 324 -32.10 20.53 -14.46
N ALA A 325 -32.40 19.26 -14.22
CA ALA A 325 -33.20 18.42 -15.08
C ALA A 325 -34.52 19.19 -15.15
N PRO A 326 -34.93 19.68 -16.33
CA PRO A 326 -36.02 20.62 -16.41
C PRO A 326 -37.27 19.91 -15.87
N VAL A 327 -37.67 20.33 -14.67
CA VAL A 327 -38.86 19.86 -13.94
C VAL A 327 -40.13 20.05 -14.80
N GLU A 328 -40.04 20.83 -15.88
CA GLU A 328 -41.10 21.01 -16.86
C GLU A 328 -41.39 19.79 -17.75
N GLU A 329 -40.42 18.92 -18.05
CA GLU A 329 -40.67 17.85 -19.04
C GLU A 329 -41.43 16.66 -18.44
N LYS A 330 -41.21 16.36 -17.15
CA LYS A 330 -42.02 15.36 -16.41
C LYS A 330 -43.43 15.86 -16.11
N LYS A 331 -43.61 17.14 -15.78
CA LYS A 331 -44.96 17.73 -15.60
C LYS A 331 -45.75 17.74 -16.91
N ARG A 332 -45.13 18.06 -18.05
CA ARG A 332 -45.80 18.03 -19.37
C ARG A 332 -46.18 16.61 -19.80
N LYS A 333 -45.34 15.59 -19.54
CA LYS A 333 -45.67 14.19 -19.84
C LYS A 333 -46.81 13.64 -18.95
N THR A 334 -46.85 14.00 -17.66
CA THR A 334 -47.94 13.60 -16.76
C THR A 334 -49.26 14.28 -17.10
N ILE A 335 -49.25 15.57 -17.44
CA ILE A 335 -50.46 16.32 -17.84
C ILE A 335 -51.01 15.78 -19.19
N ARG A 336 -50.15 15.48 -20.18
CA ARG A 336 -50.58 14.84 -21.43
C ARG A 336 -51.20 13.46 -21.23
N LYS A 337 -50.68 12.66 -20.30
CA LYS A 337 -51.21 11.32 -20.00
C LYS A 337 -52.58 11.40 -19.31
N ILE A 338 -52.80 12.37 -18.44
CA ILE A 338 -54.10 12.59 -17.77
C ILE A 338 -55.16 13.13 -18.74
N LEU A 339 -54.79 14.01 -19.68
CA LEU A 339 -55.71 14.53 -20.71
C LEU A 339 -56.07 13.46 -21.76
N SER A 340 -55.14 12.56 -22.09
CA SER A 340 -55.42 11.46 -23.03
C SER A 340 -56.41 10.42 -22.46
N VAL A 341 -56.42 10.19 -21.14
CA VAL A 341 -57.32 9.21 -20.50
C VAL A 341 -58.73 9.78 -20.32
N LYS A 342 -58.89 11.09 -20.16
CA LYS A 342 -60.22 11.72 -20.05
C LYS A 342 -60.99 11.77 -21.37
N ASN A 343 -60.32 11.79 -22.52
CA ASN A 343 -60.98 11.80 -23.84
C ASN A 343 -61.36 10.40 -24.37
N SER A 344 -60.98 9.32 -23.68
CA SER A 344 -61.33 7.95 -24.09
C SER A 344 -62.54 7.35 -23.35
N ASN A 345 -63.14 8.10 -22.40
CA ASN A 345 -64.28 7.63 -21.59
C ASN A 345 -65.59 8.39 -21.84
N THR A 346 -65.73 9.04 -23.00
CA THR A 346 -67.01 9.61 -23.45
C THR A 346 -67.27 9.21 -24.90
N VAL A 347 -67.78 7.99 -25.10
CA VAL A 347 -68.76 7.61 -26.14
C VAL A 347 -69.68 6.57 -25.53
#